data_AF-A0AAU2LY11-F1
#
_entry.id   AF-A0AAU2LY11-F1
#
_cell.length_a   1.000
_cell.length_b   1.000
_cell.length_c   1.000
_cell.angle_alpha   90.00
_cell.angle_beta   90.00
_cell.angle_gamma   90.00
#
_symmetry.space_group_name_H-M   'P 1'
#
loop_
_entity.id
_entity.type
_entity.pdbx_description
1 polymer ?
#
loop_
_entity_poly.entity_id
_entity_poly.type
_entity_poly.pdbx_seq_one_letter_code
_entity_poly.pdbx_strand_id
1 'polypeptide(L)'
;MYATPASATLTRRTLLRTAFIAAVLAGTTAALAPVLRARRPRQTVTPAPLTEETYRGRHIAVDLAGVRIDGRPLHVMRRADGSYLSGINHFQSFGTPLELARAAVDELGTTQLALAAPQHG
;
A
#
# COMPACT_ATOMS: atom_id res chain seq x y z
N MET A 1 9.90 -68.56 8.67
CA MET A 1 11.00 -68.02 7.85
C MET A 1 10.45 -66.75 7.19
N TYR A 2 10.88 -65.57 7.65
CA TYR A 2 10.31 -64.27 7.23
C TYR A 2 10.71 -63.94 5.78
N ALA A 3 9.73 -63.60 4.94
CA ALA A 3 9.97 -63.08 3.60
C ALA A 3 10.27 -61.57 3.69
N THR A 4 11.45 -61.20 3.21
CA THR A 4 11.98 -59.83 3.10
C THR A 4 11.22 -59.02 2.04
N PRO A 5 11.05 -57.69 2.22
CA PRO A 5 10.36 -56.86 1.24
C PRO A 5 11.25 -56.66 0.00
N ALA A 6 10.66 -56.81 -1.19
CA ALA A 6 11.33 -56.47 -2.43
C ALA A 6 11.47 -54.94 -2.52
N SER A 7 12.70 -54.45 -2.43
CA SER A 7 13.03 -53.05 -2.69
C SER A 7 12.67 -52.71 -4.14
N ALA A 8 11.60 -51.93 -4.33
CA ALA A 8 11.20 -51.47 -5.65
C ALA A 8 12.35 -50.65 -6.27
N THR A 9 12.92 -51.13 -7.36
CA THR A 9 13.91 -50.40 -8.14
C THR A 9 13.29 -49.12 -8.66
N LEU A 10 13.72 -47.98 -8.11
CA LEU A 10 13.36 -46.66 -8.60
C LEU A 10 13.83 -46.53 -10.04
N THR A 11 12.92 -46.68 -10.99
CA THR A 11 13.27 -46.51 -12.41
C THR A 11 13.72 -45.07 -12.64
N ARG A 12 14.74 -44.90 -13.50
CA ARG A 12 15.27 -43.58 -13.91
C ARG A 12 14.17 -42.60 -14.32
N ARG A 13 13.08 -43.10 -14.89
CA ARG A 13 11.90 -42.33 -15.28
C ARG A 13 11.11 -41.77 -14.09
N THR A 14 10.98 -42.52 -12.99
CA THR A 14 10.32 -42.05 -11.77
C THR A 14 11.16 -40.96 -11.10
N LEU A 15 12.48 -41.14 -11.03
CA LEU A 15 13.41 -40.14 -10.50
C LEU A 15 13.40 -38.83 -11.31
N LEU A 16 13.41 -38.93 -12.64
CA LEU A 16 13.36 -37.75 -13.51
C LEU A 16 12.01 -37.02 -13.42
N ARG A 17 10.90 -37.74 -13.29
CA ARG A 17 9.57 -37.14 -13.13
C ARG A 17 9.41 -36.40 -11.80
N THR A 18 9.87 -36.98 -10.69
CA THR A 18 9.79 -36.32 -9.39
C THR A 18 10.70 -35.10 -9.34
N ALA A 19 11.91 -35.19 -9.89
CA ALA A 19 12.82 -34.05 -10.02
C ALA A 19 12.21 -32.93 -10.89
N PHE A 20 11.57 -33.29 -12.00
CA PHE A 20 10.88 -32.33 -12.87
C PHE A 20 9.73 -31.62 -12.15
N ILE A 21 8.87 -32.36 -11.43
CA ILE A 21 7.75 -31.78 -10.68
C ILE A 21 8.27 -30.85 -9.57
N ALA A 22 9.29 -31.27 -8.82
CA ALA A 22 9.91 -30.45 -7.79
C ALA A 22 10.50 -29.16 -8.36
N ALA A 23 11.16 -29.22 -9.51
CA ALA A 23 11.71 -28.06 -10.20
C ALA A 23 10.62 -27.10 -10.69
N VAL A 24 9.51 -27.61 -11.23
CA VAL A 24 8.36 -26.79 -11.65
C VAL A 24 7.74 -26.06 -10.47
N LEU A 25 7.46 -26.76 -9.37
CA LEU A 25 6.88 -26.17 -8.16
C LEU A 25 7.78 -25.08 -7.54
N ALA A 26 9.08 -25.35 -7.44
CA ALA A 26 10.08 -24.38 -6.99
C ALA A 26 10.19 -23.18 -7.93
N GLY A 27 10.15 -23.41 -9.25
CA GLY A 27 10.16 -22.36 -10.27
C GLY A 27 8.95 -21.44 -10.18
N THR A 28 7.73 -21.98 -10.04
CA THR A 28 6.51 -21.18 -9.91
C THR A 28 6.50 -20.33 -8.64
N THR A 29 6.92 -20.88 -7.50
CA THR A 29 6.97 -20.11 -6.24
C THR A 29 8.01 -18.99 -6.31
N ALA A 30 9.20 -19.26 -6.88
CA ALA A 30 10.23 -18.24 -7.10
C ALA A 30 9.77 -17.14 -8.06
N ALA A 31 9.04 -17.46 -9.14
CA ALA A 31 8.55 -16.49 -10.10
C ALA A 31 7.43 -15.59 -9.54
N LEU A 32 6.62 -16.10 -8.61
CA LEU A 32 5.52 -15.35 -7.97
C LEU A 32 5.97 -14.49 -6.78
N ALA A 33 7.13 -14.78 -6.19
CA ALA A 33 7.64 -14.06 -5.02
C ALA A 33 7.81 -12.54 -5.21
N PRO A 34 8.34 -12.02 -6.35
CA PRO A 34 8.47 -10.59 -6.59
C PRO A 34 7.11 -9.88 -6.69
N VAL A 35 6.11 -10.53 -7.30
CA VAL A 35 4.76 -9.98 -7.45
C VAL A 35 4.07 -9.84 -6.09
N LEU A 36 4.19 -10.87 -5.25
CA LEU A 36 3.67 -10.83 -3.88
C LEU A 36 4.39 -9.79 -3.01
N ARG A 37 5.71 -9.61 -3.22
CA ARG A 37 6.51 -8.60 -2.52
C ARG A 37 6.16 -7.17 -2.96
N ALA A 38 5.94 -6.95 -4.26
CA ALA A 38 5.48 -5.67 -4.80
C ALA A 38 4.07 -5.31 -4.29
N ARG A 39 3.23 -6.31 -4.03
CA ARG A 39 1.87 -6.11 -3.50
C ARG A 39 1.83 -5.85 -1.99
N ARG A 40 2.93 -6.09 -1.26
CA ARG A 40 2.98 -5.80 0.17
C ARG A 40 2.95 -4.27 0.32
N PRO A 41 1.93 -3.69 0.97
CA PRO A 41 1.92 -2.26 1.21
C PRO A 41 3.19 -1.93 1.97
N ARG A 42 3.98 -1.01 1.41
CA ARG A 42 5.17 -0.50 2.07
C ARG A 42 4.69 0.05 3.42
N GLN A 43 5.11 -0.59 4.52
CA GLN A 43 4.91 -0.03 5.85
C GLN A 43 5.76 1.24 5.89
N THR A 44 5.17 2.35 5.47
CA THR A 44 5.67 3.67 5.77
C THR A 44 5.46 3.85 7.26
N VAL A 45 6.55 3.78 8.02
CA VAL A 45 6.60 4.38 9.35
C VAL A 45 6.11 5.81 9.14
N THR A 46 4.89 6.10 9.59
CA THR A 46 4.31 7.43 9.43
C THR A 46 5.15 8.35 10.31
N PRO A 47 5.85 9.35 9.74
CA PRO A 47 6.57 10.31 10.56
C PRO A 47 5.62 10.95 11.56
N ALA A 48 6.12 11.34 12.74
CA ALA A 48 5.29 12.12 13.66
C ALA A 48 4.76 13.37 12.94
N PRO A 49 3.47 13.70 13.06
CA PRO A 49 2.90 14.85 12.39
C PRO A 49 3.57 16.14 12.87
N LEU A 50 3.83 17.04 11.92
CA LEU A 50 4.25 18.42 12.21
C LEU A 50 3.11 19.20 12.86
N THR A 51 1.87 18.86 12.49
CA THR A 51 0.66 19.42 13.08
C THR A 51 -0.42 18.37 13.11
N GLU A 52 -1.07 18.21 14.25
CA GLU A 52 -2.16 17.27 14.46
C GLU A 52 -3.26 17.96 15.25
N GLU A 53 -4.49 17.91 14.75
CA GLU A 53 -5.64 18.50 15.43
C GLU A 53 -6.94 17.75 15.14
N THR A 54 -7.95 17.99 15.97
CA THR A 54 -9.33 17.59 15.66
C THR A 54 -10.12 18.82 15.24
N TYR A 55 -10.54 18.85 13.98
CA TYR A 55 -11.35 19.93 13.41
C TYR A 55 -12.73 19.40 13.05
N ARG A 56 -13.80 20.00 13.59
CA ARG A 56 -15.19 19.55 13.37
C ARG A 56 -15.42 18.05 13.67
N GLY A 57 -14.68 17.51 14.64
CA GLY A 57 -14.73 16.09 15.01
C GLY A 57 -14.00 15.16 14.04
N ARG A 58 -13.30 15.70 13.04
CA ARG A 58 -12.45 14.96 12.11
C ARG A 58 -10.98 15.15 12.49
N HIS A 59 -10.21 14.09 12.43
CA HIS A 59 -8.80 14.13 12.80
C HIS A 59 -7.94 14.56 11.60
N ILE A 60 -7.26 15.69 11.70
CA ILE A 60 -6.35 16.21 10.70
C ILE A 60 -4.91 15.98 11.16
N ALA A 61 -4.09 15.40 10.28
CA ALA A 61 -2.65 15.30 10.49
C ALA A 61 -1.90 15.84 9.26
N VAL A 62 -0.94 16.72 9.50
CA VAL A 62 -0.03 17.29 8.51
C VAL A 62 1.38 16.85 8.88
N ASP A 63 2.05 16.18 7.95
CA ASP A 63 3.42 15.71 8.11
C ASP A 63 4.26 16.02 6.85
N LEU A 64 5.54 15.62 6.86
CA LEU A 64 6.43 15.82 5.71
C LEU A 64 6.02 15.01 4.47
N ALA A 65 5.22 13.95 4.64
CA ALA A 65 4.70 13.11 3.56
C ALA A 65 3.37 13.63 3.00
N GLY A 66 2.66 14.51 3.72
CA GLY A 66 1.48 15.22 3.22
C GLY A 66 0.40 15.46 4.28
N VAL A 67 -0.86 15.47 3.83
CA VAL A 67 -2.04 15.74 4.65
C VAL A 67 -2.91 14.50 4.75
N ARG A 68 -3.42 14.20 5.95
CA ARG A 68 -4.34 13.11 6.22
C ARG A 68 -5.59 13.59 6.97
N ILE A 69 -6.74 13.03 6.64
CA ILE A 69 -8.02 13.22 7.34
C ILE A 69 -8.51 11.84 7.80
N ASP A 70 -8.70 11.67 9.10
CA ASP A 70 -9.00 10.40 9.78
C ASP A 70 -8.07 9.26 9.36
N GLY A 71 -6.78 9.60 9.26
CA GLY A 71 -5.75 8.66 8.84
C GLY A 71 -5.79 8.30 7.35
N ARG A 72 -6.62 8.95 6.52
CA ARG A 72 -6.66 8.73 5.06
C ARG A 72 -5.96 9.88 4.32
N PRO A 73 -5.10 9.59 3.33
CA PRO A 73 -4.35 10.63 2.63
C PRO A 73 -5.26 11.51 1.76
N LEU A 74 -5.12 12.82 1.91
CA LEU A 74 -5.70 13.81 1.00
C LEU A 74 -4.71 14.07 -0.14
N HIS A 75 -5.15 14.04 -1.39
CA HIS A 75 -4.31 14.43 -2.51
C HIS A 75 -4.12 15.96 -2.49
N VAL A 76 -2.87 16.40 -2.27
CA VAL A 76 -2.48 17.81 -2.18
C VAL A 76 -1.59 18.16 -3.37
N MET A 77 -1.83 19.33 -3.95
CA MET A 77 -1.04 19.90 -5.03
C MET A 77 -0.47 21.23 -4.55
N ARG A 78 0.86 21.35 -4.59
CA ARG A 78 1.56 22.60 -4.25
C ARG A 78 1.78 23.42 -5.51
N ARG A 79 1.37 24.68 -5.49
CA ARG A 79 1.57 25.63 -6.59
C ARG A 79 2.96 26.27 -6.52
N ALA A 80 3.36 26.92 -7.62
CA ALA A 80 4.66 27.59 -7.73
C ALA A 80 4.79 28.79 -6.77
N ASP A 81 3.68 29.45 -6.43
CA ASP A 81 3.61 30.52 -5.42
C ASP A 81 3.67 30.00 -3.97
N GLY A 82 3.76 28.69 -3.78
CA GLY A 82 3.82 28.04 -2.47
C GLY A 82 2.46 27.76 -1.83
N SER A 83 1.36 28.19 -2.45
CA SER A 83 0.00 27.85 -2.00
C SER A 83 -0.38 26.40 -2.29
N TYR A 84 -1.44 25.93 -1.65
CA TYR A 84 -1.88 24.53 -1.71
C TYR A 84 -3.31 24.42 -2.25
N LEU A 85 -3.55 23.37 -3.03
CA LEU A 85 -4.84 22.93 -3.56
C LEU A 85 -5.04 21.45 -3.18
N SER A 86 -6.27 20.95 -3.19
CA SER A 86 -6.54 19.52 -3.05
C SER A 86 -7.42 18.99 -4.17
N GLY A 87 -7.53 17.66 -4.28
CA GLY A 87 -8.51 17.04 -5.19
C GLY A 87 -9.97 17.37 -4.83
N ILE A 88 -10.24 17.79 -3.58
CA ILE A 88 -11.57 18.22 -3.12
C ILE A 88 -11.79 19.70 -3.45
N ASN A 89 -10.85 20.56 -3.07
CA ASN A 89 -10.88 22.00 -3.34
C ASN A 89 -9.90 22.34 -4.46
N HIS A 90 -10.23 21.94 -5.69
CA HIS A 90 -9.27 22.01 -6.80
C HIS A 90 -9.08 23.42 -7.36
N PHE A 91 -10.07 24.30 -7.18
CA PHE A 91 -10.08 25.66 -7.74
C PHE A 91 -9.84 26.76 -6.71
N GLN A 92 -9.59 26.40 -5.45
CA GLN A 92 -9.36 27.35 -4.35
C GLN A 92 -8.01 27.11 -3.71
N SER A 93 -7.15 28.12 -3.70
CA SER A 93 -5.81 28.08 -3.11
C SER A 93 -5.83 28.49 -1.64
N PHE A 94 -5.04 27.79 -0.83
CA PHE A 94 -4.89 28.03 0.61
C PHE A 94 -3.42 28.32 0.96
N GLY A 95 -3.19 29.17 1.95
CA GLY A 95 -1.86 29.62 2.34
C GLY A 95 -1.06 28.53 3.06
N THR A 96 -1.76 27.64 3.76
CA THR A 96 -1.14 26.53 4.50
C THR A 96 -1.81 25.17 4.22
N PRO A 97 -1.08 24.05 4.41
CA PRO A 97 -1.67 22.72 4.31
C PRO A 97 -2.78 22.48 5.36
N LEU A 98 -2.68 23.10 6.53
CA LEU A 98 -3.69 23.00 7.58
C LEU A 98 -5.00 23.69 7.18
N GLU A 99 -4.92 24.90 6.61
CA GLU A 99 -6.09 25.60 6.05
C GLU A 99 -6.76 24.79 4.94
N LEU A 100 -5.96 24.23 4.03
CA LEU A 100 -6.46 23.33 2.98
C LEU A 100 -7.18 22.11 3.59
N ALA A 101 -6.62 21.52 4.65
CA ALA A 101 -7.20 20.36 5.31
C ALA A 101 -8.55 20.68 5.98
N ARG A 102 -8.65 21.84 6.64
CA ARG A 102 -9.90 22.32 7.24
C ARG A 102 -10.98 22.56 6.18
N ALA A 103 -10.62 23.21 5.07
CA ALA A 103 -11.54 23.41 3.96
C ALA A 103 -12.00 22.09 3.32
N ALA A 104 -11.10 21.11 3.21
CA ALA A 104 -11.46 19.78 2.74
C ALA A 104 -12.41 19.06 3.73
N VAL A 105 -12.23 19.24 5.04
CA VAL A 105 -13.18 18.73 6.05
C VAL A 105 -14.55 19.40 5.91
N ASP A 106 -14.59 20.72 5.68
CA ASP A 106 -15.84 21.44 5.48
C ASP A 106 -16.61 20.93 4.25
N GLU A 107 -15.92 20.68 3.13
CA GLU A 107 -16.52 20.11 1.92
C GLU A 107 -16.93 18.64 2.07
N LEU A 108 -16.16 17.83 2.81
CA LEU A 108 -16.49 16.42 3.03
C LEU A 108 -17.78 16.23 3.84
N GLY A 109 -18.03 17.12 4.80
CA GLY A 109 -19.09 16.96 5.78
C GLY A 109 -19.01 15.60 6.48
N THR A 110 -20.02 14.74 6.25
CA THR A 110 -20.10 13.39 6.85
C THR A 110 -19.41 12.30 6.01
N THR A 111 -18.94 12.61 4.81
CA THR A 111 -18.30 11.63 3.91
C THR A 111 -16.84 11.38 4.27
N GLN A 112 -16.28 10.28 3.76
CA GLN A 112 -14.89 9.89 3.98
C GLN A 112 -14.08 9.94 2.69
N LEU A 113 -12.79 10.29 2.82
CA LEU A 113 -11.83 10.09 1.75
C LEU A 113 -11.80 8.61 1.34
N ALA A 114 -11.71 8.37 0.04
CA ALA A 114 -11.37 7.04 -0.44
C ALA A 114 -9.98 6.65 0.09
N LEU A 115 -9.76 5.35 0.34
CA LEU A 115 -8.40 4.85 0.54
C LEU A 115 -7.63 5.13 -0.75
N ALA A 116 -6.46 5.76 -0.65
CA ALA A 116 -5.66 6.08 -1.82
C ALA A 116 -5.41 4.81 -2.65
N ALA A 117 -5.77 4.88 -3.93
CA ALA A 117 -5.30 3.91 -4.91
C ALA A 117 -3.77 4.01 -5.04
N PRO A 118 -3.07 2.91 -5.33
CA PRO A 118 -1.64 2.96 -5.59
C PRO A 118 -1.38 3.93 -6.74
N GLN A 119 -0.60 4.97 -6.46
CA GLN A 119 -0.21 5.97 -7.45
C GLN A 119 0.65 5.25 -8.50
N HIS A 120 0.15 5.11 -9.72
CA HIS A 120 0.93 4.57 -10.84
C HIS A 120 1.95 5.64 -11.24
N GLY A 121 3.21 5.38 -10.89
CA GLY A 121 4.37 6.09 -11.42
C GLY A 121 4.99 5.28 -12.55
#